data_AF-A0A7X7N9V0-F1
#
_entry.id   AF-A0A7X7N9V0-F1
#
_cell.length_a   1.000
_cell.length_b   1.000
_cell.length_c   1.000
_cell.angle_alpha   90.00
_cell.angle_beta   90.00
_cell.angle_gamma   90.00
#
_symmetry.space_group_name_H-M   'P 1'
#
loop_
_entity.id
_entity.type
_entity.pdbx_description
1 polymer ?
#
loop_
_entity_poly.entity_id
_entity_poly.type
_entity_poly.pdbx_seq_one_letter_code
_entity_poly.pdbx_strand_id
1 'polypeptide(L)'
;MKRFCTVVVVLLMMDTCIAGNERAFRRVWFCRHVPAALEEGEASIRRTPEGWLVDFGDSTTSAKLNVPHSSWLSANPDAIVLTLEIQSGSATVIPNLVHTPGWWFSAPGQEATSKSGRLVFDIKSQKDAKGRTRLMNLELKPSTPNTRILLKSADYFHENYPGASELELSVNFRGKLLALFTGTEGDGVSFILRNRSSERIRRPASFNFTNLYGDVYVVRCQVDLEACGESVVVPETQPPTLGAWYGEPDQDGYRAKFAIVPYNGLERPENPEFGFAIDNHWINPNVVEALKHAGIRAIRSIVGWERIHPKGADDWNLDAMDSRLKMLEAAGIRMRETLVFTPK
;
A
#
# COMPACT_ATOMS: atom_id res chain seq x y z
N MET A 1 0.06 -1.61 -31.88
CA MET A 1 -0.74 -1.30 -30.68
C MET A 1 -1.01 -2.48 -29.74
N LYS A 2 -1.15 -3.74 -30.21
CA LYS A 2 -1.57 -4.88 -29.36
C LYS A 2 -0.48 -5.59 -28.53
N ARG A 3 0.81 -5.39 -28.82
CA ARG A 3 1.93 -6.08 -28.14
C ARG A 3 2.33 -5.51 -26.77
N PHE A 4 1.87 -4.30 -26.42
CA PHE A 4 2.46 -3.50 -25.34
C PHE A 4 1.63 -3.32 -24.08
N CYS A 5 0.30 -3.58 -24.11
CA CYS A 5 -0.54 -3.54 -22.90
C CYS A 5 -0.04 -4.48 -21.78
N THR A 6 0.71 -5.53 -22.14
CA THR A 6 1.14 -6.57 -21.21
C THR A 6 2.48 -6.27 -20.53
N VAL A 7 3.44 -5.63 -21.21
CA VAL A 7 4.72 -5.20 -20.60
C VAL A 7 4.48 -4.16 -19.50
N VAL A 8 3.48 -3.31 -19.72
CA VAL A 8 2.96 -2.28 -18.82
C VAL A 8 2.39 -2.84 -17.51
N VAL A 9 1.66 -3.95 -17.58
CA VAL A 9 1.04 -4.60 -16.41
C VAL A 9 2.09 -5.35 -15.57
N VAL A 10 3.14 -5.88 -16.22
CA VAL A 10 4.29 -6.50 -15.54
C VAL A 10 5.14 -5.48 -14.77
N LEU A 11 5.36 -4.28 -15.33
CA LEU A 11 6.10 -3.19 -14.65
C LEU A 11 5.40 -2.69 -13.39
N LEU A 12 4.07 -2.52 -13.42
CA LEU A 12 3.29 -2.12 -12.23
C LEU A 12 3.24 -3.21 -11.15
N MET A 13 3.27 -4.48 -11.54
CA MET A 13 3.35 -5.61 -10.59
C MET A 13 4.75 -5.76 -9.99
N MET A 14 5.82 -5.45 -10.75
CA MET A 14 7.21 -5.56 -10.28
C MET A 14 7.60 -4.46 -9.27
N ASP A 15 7.08 -3.24 -9.39
CA ASP A 15 7.37 -2.18 -8.39
C ASP A 15 6.74 -2.43 -7.02
N THR A 16 5.60 -3.13 -6.94
CA THR A 16 5.09 -3.61 -5.64
C THR A 16 5.96 -4.68 -5.00
N CYS A 17 6.95 -5.21 -5.74
CA CYS A 17 7.90 -6.25 -5.31
C CYS A 17 9.32 -5.75 -5.08
N ILE A 18 9.74 -4.58 -5.61
CA ILE A 18 11.09 -4.02 -5.46
C ILE A 18 11.06 -2.73 -4.62
N ALA A 19 10.43 -2.76 -3.44
CA ALA A 19 10.69 -1.77 -2.39
C ALA A 19 12.02 -2.11 -1.69
N GLY A 20 13.10 -2.08 -2.46
CA GLY A 20 14.41 -2.62 -2.09
C GLY A 20 15.58 -1.72 -2.47
N ASN A 21 15.37 -0.41 -2.55
CA ASN A 21 16.41 0.63 -2.43
C ASN A 21 15.75 2.01 -2.49
N GLU A 22 15.22 2.49 -1.37
CA GLU A 22 14.47 3.74 -1.32
C GLU A 22 15.15 4.76 -0.40
N ARG A 23 15.72 5.81 -1.01
CA ARG A 23 15.98 7.09 -0.35
C ARG A 23 14.86 8.07 -0.73
N ALA A 24 13.68 7.86 -0.15
CA ALA A 24 12.62 8.85 0.04
C ALA A 24 11.49 8.16 0.83
N PHE A 25 11.02 8.82 1.90
CA PHE A 25 9.86 8.55 2.77
C PHE A 25 9.06 7.26 2.59
N ARG A 26 8.92 6.51 3.69
CA ARG A 26 8.16 5.26 3.74
C ARG A 26 6.80 5.45 4.40
N ARG A 27 5.74 5.17 3.64
CA ARG A 27 4.41 4.87 4.19
C ARG A 27 4.40 3.41 4.65
N VAL A 28 4.02 3.16 5.90
CA VAL A 28 3.73 1.79 6.34
C VAL A 28 2.29 1.49 5.97
N TRP A 29 2.11 0.96 4.77
CA TRP A 29 0.94 0.15 4.54
C TRP A 29 1.03 -1.01 5.51
N PHE A 30 -0.08 -1.29 6.16
CA PHE A 30 -0.32 -2.52 6.91
C PHE A 30 -0.35 -3.78 6.00
N CYS A 31 0.45 -3.79 4.95
CA CYS A 31 0.66 -4.87 4.02
C CYS A 31 1.89 -5.65 4.47
N ARG A 32 1.66 -6.96 4.63
CA ARG A 32 2.66 -8.00 4.93
C ARG A 32 3.26 -7.84 6.33
N HIS A 33 2.58 -8.42 7.30
CA HIS A 33 3.05 -9.52 8.16
C HIS A 33 1.89 -9.73 9.14
N VAL A 34 1.37 -10.96 9.22
CA VAL A 34 0.56 -11.36 10.38
C VAL A 34 1.47 -11.14 11.59
N PRO A 35 1.09 -10.35 12.61
CA PRO A 35 1.88 -10.27 13.82
C PRO A 35 2.12 -11.68 14.34
N ALA A 36 3.39 -12.03 14.54
CA ALA A 36 3.71 -13.14 15.42
C ALA A 36 3.14 -12.78 16.80
N ALA A 37 2.21 -13.61 17.26
CA ALA A 37 1.48 -13.51 18.52
C ALA A 37 0.63 -12.21 18.69
N LEU A 38 -0.68 -12.36 18.51
CA LEU A 38 -1.66 -11.55 19.26
C LEU A 38 -1.47 -11.94 20.74
N GLU A 39 -0.97 -11.03 21.57
CA GLU A 39 -1.24 -11.16 23.01
C GLU A 39 -2.74 -10.97 23.17
N GLU A 40 -3.43 -12.01 23.64
CA GLU A 40 -4.88 -12.05 23.84
C GLU A 40 -5.32 -10.97 24.83
N GLY A 41 -5.68 -9.80 24.31
CA GLY A 41 -6.71 -8.95 24.90
C GLY A 41 -8.07 -9.32 24.32
N GLU A 42 -9.16 -9.03 25.03
CA GLU A 42 -10.55 -9.30 24.63
C GLU A 42 -10.98 -8.66 23.30
N ALA A 43 -10.12 -7.84 22.67
CA ALA A 43 -10.37 -7.24 21.38
C ALA A 43 -10.04 -8.19 20.23
N SER A 44 -10.99 -8.38 19.31
CA SER A 44 -10.73 -9.06 18.04
C SER A 44 -10.07 -8.12 17.04
N ILE A 45 -8.97 -8.58 16.42
CA ILE A 45 -8.20 -7.81 15.44
C ILE A 45 -8.23 -8.56 14.11
N ARG A 46 -8.74 -7.91 13.05
CA ARG A 46 -8.81 -8.51 11.71
C ARG A 46 -8.38 -7.54 10.62
N ARG A 47 -7.79 -8.05 9.54
CA ARG A 47 -7.46 -7.28 8.34
C ARG A 47 -8.66 -7.23 7.40
N THR A 48 -8.99 -6.05 6.85
CA THR A 48 -9.99 -5.83 5.79
C THR A 48 -9.30 -5.26 4.53
N PRO A 49 -9.99 -5.06 3.39
CA PRO A 49 -9.40 -4.32 2.26
C PRO A 49 -9.00 -2.88 2.62
N GLU A 50 -9.74 -2.24 3.51
CA GLU A 50 -9.61 -0.81 3.86
C GLU A 50 -8.62 -0.55 5.00
N GLY A 51 -8.38 -1.53 5.89
CA GLY A 51 -7.54 -1.31 7.08
C GLY A 51 -7.43 -2.51 8.02
N TRP A 52 -7.00 -2.27 9.26
CA TRP A 52 -7.19 -3.20 10.37
C TRP A 52 -8.43 -2.79 11.15
N LEU A 53 -9.39 -3.71 11.28
CA LEU A 53 -10.49 -3.55 12.20
C LEU A 53 -10.08 -4.11 13.56
N VAL A 54 -10.26 -3.27 14.59
CA VAL A 54 -10.14 -3.64 15.99
C VAL A 54 -11.51 -3.48 16.62
N ASP A 55 -12.02 -4.56 17.19
CA ASP A 55 -13.35 -4.64 17.77
C ASP A 55 -13.24 -5.12 19.21
N PHE A 56 -13.56 -4.23 20.15
CA PHE A 56 -13.39 -4.47 21.58
C PHE A 56 -14.54 -5.26 22.21
N GLY A 57 -15.61 -5.57 21.46
CA GLY A 57 -16.79 -6.21 22.05
C GLY A 57 -17.30 -5.43 23.24
N ASP A 58 -17.73 -6.09 24.31
CA ASP A 58 -18.16 -5.49 25.57
C ASP A 58 -17.00 -4.99 26.46
N SER A 59 -15.76 -5.19 26.04
CA SER A 59 -14.57 -4.87 26.84
C SER A 59 -14.20 -3.38 26.82
N THR A 60 -13.63 -2.92 27.93
CA THR A 60 -12.86 -1.67 28.01
C THR A 60 -11.35 -1.90 28.17
N THR A 61 -10.89 -3.14 27.99
CA THR A 61 -9.49 -3.53 28.14
C THR A 61 -8.67 -3.02 26.95
N SER A 62 -7.44 -2.56 27.22
CA SER A 62 -6.57 -2.07 26.15
C SER A 62 -6.10 -3.19 25.23
N ALA A 63 -5.89 -2.86 23.96
CA ALA A 63 -5.32 -3.76 22.97
C ALA A 63 -4.07 -3.13 22.35
N LYS A 64 -3.06 -3.96 22.07
CA LYS A 64 -1.87 -3.54 21.33
C LYS A 64 -1.95 -4.04 19.90
N LEU A 65 -2.02 -3.11 18.96
CA LEU A 65 -1.89 -3.41 17.55
C LEU A 65 -0.42 -3.30 17.15
N ASN A 66 0.23 -4.45 16.98
CA ASN A 66 1.59 -4.51 16.45
C ASN A 66 1.57 -4.02 14.99
N VAL A 67 2.31 -2.94 14.73
CA VAL A 67 2.44 -2.41 13.37
C VAL A 67 3.49 -3.27 12.68
N PRO A 68 3.23 -3.78 11.45
CA PRO A 68 4.19 -4.62 10.76
C PRO A 68 5.53 -3.90 10.71
N HIS A 69 6.56 -4.64 11.13
CA HIS A 69 7.93 -4.20 11.26
C HIS A 69 8.45 -3.62 9.94
N SER A 70 8.22 -2.33 9.69
CA SER A 70 9.00 -1.63 8.68
C SER A 70 10.46 -1.66 9.14
N SER A 71 11.39 -1.79 8.20
CA SER A 71 12.80 -1.53 8.47
C SER A 71 12.92 -0.19 9.20
N TRP A 72 13.94 -0.04 10.06
CA TRP A 72 14.29 1.24 10.67
C TRP A 72 14.09 2.37 9.65
N LEU A 73 13.26 3.36 9.99
CA LEU A 73 13.09 4.53 9.13
C LEU A 73 14.49 5.14 8.96
N SER A 74 14.90 5.35 7.70
CA SER A 74 16.21 5.94 7.40
C SER A 74 16.29 7.40 7.84
N ALA A 75 15.15 8.07 8.02
CA ALA A 75 15.01 9.44 8.50
C ALA A 75 14.26 9.45 9.83
N ASN A 76 14.53 10.46 10.66
CA ASN A 76 13.96 10.62 12.00
C ASN A 76 12.65 11.43 11.93
N PRO A 77 11.44 10.82 12.09
CA PRO A 77 10.16 11.52 11.93
C PRO A 77 9.89 12.53 13.03
N ASP A 78 9.29 13.66 12.69
CA ASP A 78 8.85 14.73 13.58
C ASP A 78 7.40 14.54 14.05
N ALA A 79 6.55 13.92 13.22
CA ALA A 79 5.20 13.52 13.66
C ALA A 79 4.80 12.16 13.11
N ILE A 80 3.83 11.54 13.79
CA ILE A 80 3.11 10.34 13.31
C ILE A 80 1.69 10.74 13.05
N VAL A 81 1.16 10.28 11.93
CA VAL A 81 -0.21 10.55 11.53
C VAL A 81 -0.96 9.24 11.38
N LEU A 82 -2.05 9.09 12.11
CA LEU A 82 -2.92 7.94 12.01
C LEU A 82 -4.22 8.34 11.31
N THR A 83 -4.58 7.63 10.24
CA THR A 83 -5.90 7.77 9.61
C THR A 83 -6.76 6.62 10.08
N LEU A 84 -7.88 6.93 10.72
CA LEU A 84 -8.76 5.95 11.35
C LEU A 84 -10.23 6.35 11.20
N GLU A 85 -11.09 5.35 11.32
CA GLU A 85 -12.53 5.51 11.37
C GLU A 85 -13.06 4.82 12.62
N ILE A 86 -13.76 5.58 13.48
CA ILE A 86 -14.46 5.02 14.63
C ILE A 86 -15.88 4.67 14.17
N GLN A 87 -16.13 3.37 14.03
CA GLN A 87 -17.42 2.84 13.60
C GLN A 87 -18.45 2.85 14.74
N SER A 88 -17.97 2.73 15.98
CA SER A 88 -18.76 2.88 17.21
C SER A 88 -17.84 3.18 18.40
N GLY A 89 -18.38 3.87 19.41
CA GLY A 89 -17.66 4.19 20.65
C GLY A 89 -16.62 5.30 20.52
N SER A 90 -15.61 5.26 21.39
CA SER A 90 -14.39 6.08 21.30
C SER A 90 -13.20 5.35 21.94
N ALA A 91 -11.98 5.75 21.59
CA ALA A 91 -10.78 5.18 22.18
C ALA A 91 -9.64 6.18 22.27
N THR A 92 -8.83 6.09 23.32
CA THR A 92 -7.53 6.76 23.35
C THR A 92 -6.51 5.94 22.57
N VAL A 93 -5.83 6.58 21.62
CA VAL A 93 -4.79 5.97 20.79
C VAL A 93 -3.43 6.48 21.23
N ILE A 94 -2.50 5.56 21.48
CA ILE A 94 -1.15 5.84 22.00
C ILE A 94 -0.10 5.16 21.11
N PRO A 95 0.65 5.92 20.31
CA PRO A 95 1.80 5.41 19.57
C PRO A 95 2.98 5.07 20.49
N ASN A 96 3.46 3.84 20.42
CA ASN A 96 4.64 3.38 21.15
C ASN A 96 5.84 3.24 20.23
N LEU A 97 6.92 3.92 20.57
CA LEU A 97 8.06 4.17 19.70
C LEU A 97 9.37 3.72 20.32
N VAL A 98 10.34 3.44 19.46
CA VAL A 98 11.74 3.28 19.84
C VAL A 98 12.62 4.24 19.04
N HIS A 99 13.51 4.95 19.74
CA HIS A 99 14.53 5.81 19.18
C HIS A 99 15.92 5.18 19.36
N THR A 100 16.77 5.19 18.34
CA THR A 100 18.15 4.71 18.47
C THR A 100 18.92 5.50 19.54
N PRO A 101 19.69 4.85 20.43
CA PRO A 101 20.17 3.46 20.32
C PRO A 101 19.25 2.38 20.92
N GLY A 102 18.03 2.69 21.33
CA GLY A 102 17.08 1.72 21.90
C GLY A 102 16.15 2.28 22.98
N TRP A 103 16.01 3.60 23.05
CA TRP A 103 15.15 4.27 24.02
C TRP A 103 13.69 4.16 23.60
N TRP A 104 12.86 3.63 24.48
CA TRP A 104 11.42 3.52 24.28
C TRP A 104 10.70 4.75 24.83
N PHE A 105 9.76 5.27 24.04
CA PHE A 105 8.89 6.37 24.47
C PHE A 105 7.50 6.23 23.84
N SER A 106 6.52 6.90 24.42
CA SER A 106 5.13 6.88 23.96
C SER A 106 4.69 8.30 23.69
N ALA A 107 4.10 8.54 22.51
CA ALA A 107 3.51 9.84 22.23
C ALA A 107 2.29 10.07 23.14
N PRO A 108 1.98 11.34 23.50
CA PRO A 108 0.77 11.65 24.26
C PRO A 108 -0.47 11.04 23.59
N GLY A 109 -1.27 10.33 24.38
CA GLY A 109 -2.49 9.71 23.88
C GLY A 109 -3.48 10.75 23.35
N GLN A 110 -4.16 10.45 22.25
CA GLN A 110 -5.23 11.28 21.72
C GLN A 110 -6.53 10.50 21.63
N GLU A 111 -7.64 11.15 21.98
CA GLU A 111 -8.96 10.55 21.88
C GLU A 111 -9.44 10.50 20.41
N ALA A 112 -9.76 9.31 19.97
CA ALA A 112 -10.41 9.02 18.70
C ALA A 112 -11.92 8.88 18.91
N THR A 113 -12.69 9.71 18.21
CA THR A 113 -14.15 9.68 18.16
C THR A 113 -14.60 9.50 16.71
N SER A 114 -15.91 9.34 16.47
CA SER A 114 -16.49 9.30 15.12
C SER A 114 -16.18 10.53 14.26
N LYS A 115 -15.75 11.65 14.87
CA LYS A 115 -15.32 12.86 14.16
C LYS A 115 -13.82 12.94 13.91
N SER A 116 -13.01 12.11 14.56
CA SER A 116 -11.57 12.32 14.59
C SER A 116 -10.96 12.18 13.19
N GLY A 117 -11.30 11.13 12.42
CA GLY A 117 -10.85 10.91 11.02
C GLY A 117 -9.33 10.73 10.84
N ARG A 118 -8.52 11.57 11.49
CA ARG A 118 -7.08 11.62 11.50
C ARG A 118 -6.59 12.11 12.88
N LEU A 119 -5.54 11.49 13.40
CA LEU A 119 -4.83 11.90 14.61
C LEU A 119 -3.38 12.23 14.26
N VAL A 120 -2.85 13.33 14.80
CA VAL A 120 -1.49 13.81 14.52
C VAL A 120 -0.71 13.90 15.83
N PHE A 121 0.32 13.07 15.97
CA PHE A 121 1.17 12.99 17.15
C PHE A 121 2.52 13.66 16.86
N ASP A 122 2.72 14.86 17.38
CA ASP A 122 4.03 15.51 17.37
C ASP A 122 4.98 14.76 18.31
N ILE A 123 6.07 14.22 17.75
CA ILE A 123 7.11 13.48 18.45
C ILE A 123 8.47 14.19 18.34
N LYS A 124 8.51 15.40 17.80
CA LYS A 124 9.75 16.12 17.51
C LYS A 124 10.56 16.40 18.77
N SER A 125 9.88 16.84 19.83
CA SER A 125 10.48 17.16 21.12
C SER A 125 10.79 15.94 22.00
N GLN A 126 10.36 14.74 21.58
CA GLN A 126 10.45 13.51 22.39
C GLN A 126 11.61 12.59 21.99
N LYS A 127 12.50 13.07 21.11
CA LYS A 127 13.59 12.30 20.50
C LYS A 127 14.81 13.18 20.29
N ASP A 128 15.98 12.59 20.14
CA ASP A 128 17.16 13.33 19.72
C ASP A 128 17.06 13.69 18.24
N ALA A 129 17.62 14.85 17.87
CA ALA A 129 17.68 15.28 16.47
C ALA A 129 18.46 14.29 15.59
N LYS A 130 19.46 13.61 16.19
CA LYS A 130 20.31 12.60 15.54
C LYS A 130 19.82 11.21 15.93
N GLY A 131 19.30 10.44 14.97
CA GLY A 131 18.92 9.05 15.21
C GLY A 131 17.90 8.53 14.22
N ARG A 132 17.33 7.36 14.53
CA ARG A 132 16.22 6.75 13.81
C ARG A 132 15.12 6.43 14.79
N THR A 133 13.89 6.77 14.43
CA THR A 133 12.72 6.46 15.24
C THR A 133 11.85 5.45 14.51
N ARG A 134 11.19 4.57 15.27
CA ARG A 134 10.35 3.50 14.74
C ARG A 134 9.09 3.35 15.59
N LEU A 135 7.93 3.29 14.94
CA LEU A 135 6.69 2.88 15.59
C LEU A 135 6.71 1.36 15.79
N MET A 136 6.53 0.93 17.03
CA MET A 136 6.56 -0.49 17.41
C MET A 136 5.15 -1.07 17.46
N ASN A 137 4.24 -0.35 18.09
CA ASN A 137 2.84 -0.73 18.18
C ASN A 137 1.97 0.51 18.44
N LEU A 138 0.66 0.33 18.28
CA LEU A 138 -0.36 1.26 18.75
C LEU A 138 -1.06 0.62 19.93
N GLU A 139 -1.04 1.28 21.09
CA GLU A 139 -1.92 0.92 22.19
C GLU A 139 -3.25 1.66 22.01
N LEU A 140 -4.33 0.88 22.02
CA LEU A 140 -5.70 1.33 21.82
C LEU A 140 -6.46 1.07 23.11
N LYS A 141 -6.97 2.13 23.75
CA LYS A 141 -7.72 2.07 25.00
C LYS A 141 -9.17 2.48 24.74
N PRO A 142 -10.12 1.54 24.60
CA PRO A 142 -11.52 1.88 24.40
C PRO A 142 -12.05 2.68 25.60
N SER A 143 -12.64 3.83 25.35
CA SER A 143 -13.28 4.65 26.38
C SER A 143 -14.69 4.16 26.70
N THR A 144 -15.30 3.39 25.79
CA THR A 144 -16.65 2.81 25.94
C THR A 144 -16.67 1.35 25.48
N PRO A 145 -17.56 0.51 26.04
CA PRO A 145 -17.88 -0.79 25.46
C PRO A 145 -18.37 -0.67 24.01
N ASN A 146 -18.27 -1.75 23.27
CA ASN A 146 -18.62 -1.90 21.85
C ASN A 146 -17.87 -0.92 20.93
N THR A 147 -16.66 -0.52 21.32
CA THR A 147 -15.82 0.34 20.49
C THR A 147 -15.28 -0.44 19.29
N ARG A 148 -15.41 0.14 18.10
CA ARG A 148 -14.90 -0.44 16.85
C ARG A 148 -14.11 0.58 16.07
N ILE A 149 -12.88 0.23 15.71
CA ILE A 149 -11.92 1.12 15.07
C ILE A 149 -11.43 0.46 13.79
N LEU A 150 -11.60 1.14 12.66
CA LEU A 150 -10.96 0.79 11.40
C LEU A 150 -9.73 1.69 11.19
N LEU A 151 -8.54 1.15 11.46
CA LEU A 151 -7.28 1.84 11.21
C LEU A 151 -6.86 1.67 9.75
N LYS A 152 -6.85 2.76 8.99
CA LYS A 152 -6.60 2.76 7.54
C LYS A 152 -5.11 2.90 7.22
N SER A 153 -4.40 3.81 7.90
CA SER A 153 -2.96 4.02 7.68
C SER A 153 -2.24 4.63 8.88
N ALA A 154 -0.91 4.43 8.91
CA ALA A 154 0.02 5.16 9.75
C ALA A 154 1.12 5.77 8.85
N ASP A 155 1.20 7.10 8.84
CA ASP A 155 2.19 7.87 8.08
C ASP A 155 3.19 8.55 9.02
N TYR A 156 4.38 8.85 8.50
CA TYR A 156 5.45 9.55 9.21
C TYR A 156 5.75 10.89 8.54
N PHE A 157 5.96 11.93 9.34
CA PHE A 157 6.24 13.29 8.89
C PHE A 157 7.66 13.71 9.24
N HIS A 158 8.28 14.59 8.44
CA HIS A 158 9.57 15.22 8.70
C HIS A 158 9.50 16.70 8.28
N GLU A 159 9.80 17.64 9.17
CA GLU A 159 9.76 19.09 8.94
C GLU A 159 10.84 19.56 7.94
N ASN A 160 12.00 18.90 7.89
CA ASN A 160 13.14 19.37 7.09
C ASN A 160 13.16 18.80 5.66
N TYR A 161 12.10 19.04 4.89
CA TYR A 161 12.20 18.95 3.44
C TYR A 161 11.74 20.26 2.79
N PRO A 162 12.69 21.16 2.46
CA PRO A 162 12.33 22.45 1.91
C PRO A 162 11.72 22.30 0.51
N GLY A 163 10.53 22.85 0.36
CA GLY A 163 10.02 23.43 -0.89
C GLY A 163 9.60 22.47 -2.00
N ALA A 164 9.86 21.16 -1.88
CA ALA A 164 9.58 20.24 -2.97
C ALA A 164 9.02 18.85 -2.63
N SER A 165 8.45 18.64 -1.44
CA SER A 165 7.89 17.34 -1.05
C SER A 165 6.75 17.42 -0.04
N GLU A 166 6.06 18.55 0.03
CA GLU A 166 4.94 18.74 0.96
C GLU A 166 3.64 18.16 0.43
N LEU A 167 3.47 18.08 -0.90
CA LEU A 167 2.27 17.54 -1.53
C LEU A 167 2.51 16.15 -2.11
N GLU A 168 1.91 15.14 -1.50
CA GLU A 168 1.97 13.78 -2.05
C GLU A 168 0.75 13.51 -2.92
N LEU A 169 0.98 13.22 -4.20
CA LEU A 169 -0.05 12.67 -5.09
C LEU A 169 0.09 11.15 -5.19
N SER A 170 -0.99 10.43 -4.91
CA SER A 170 -1.06 8.97 -5.04
C SER A 170 -2.28 8.57 -5.85
N VAL A 171 -2.25 7.40 -6.48
CA VAL A 171 -3.41 6.90 -7.23
C VAL A 171 -4.55 6.57 -6.28
N ASN A 172 -5.76 7.05 -6.57
CA ASN A 172 -6.96 6.63 -5.87
C ASN A 172 -7.47 5.33 -6.48
N PHE A 173 -7.31 4.24 -5.73
CA PHE A 173 -7.72 2.91 -6.16
C PHE A 173 -9.24 2.73 -6.19
N ARG A 174 -10.04 3.59 -5.54
CA ARG A 174 -11.52 3.48 -5.49
C ARG A 174 -12.02 2.08 -5.09
N GLY A 175 -11.36 1.46 -4.12
CA GLY A 175 -11.66 0.09 -3.68
C GLY A 175 -11.14 -1.03 -4.59
N LYS A 176 -10.50 -0.70 -5.72
CA LYS A 176 -9.78 -1.67 -6.55
C LYS A 176 -8.50 -2.12 -5.86
N LEU A 177 -8.05 -3.33 -6.19
CA LEU A 177 -6.81 -3.89 -5.67
C LEU A 177 -5.57 -3.37 -6.40
N LEU A 178 -5.74 -2.72 -7.56
CA LEU A 178 -4.68 -2.24 -8.44
C LEU A 178 -5.05 -0.92 -9.12
N ALA A 179 -4.03 -0.17 -9.53
CA ALA A 179 -4.12 1.12 -10.23
C ALA A 179 -4.41 0.92 -11.74
N LEU A 180 -5.40 0.08 -12.04
CA LEU A 180 -5.82 -0.25 -13.40
C LEU A 180 -7.16 0.42 -13.69
N PHE A 181 -7.17 1.23 -14.75
CA PHE A 181 -8.31 2.01 -15.18
C PHE A 181 -8.66 1.67 -16.63
N THR A 182 -9.94 1.72 -16.96
CA THR A 182 -10.41 1.50 -18.34
C THR A 182 -10.50 2.80 -19.15
N GLY A 183 -10.46 3.96 -18.47
CA GLY A 183 -10.49 5.28 -19.10
C GLY A 183 -11.89 5.74 -19.51
N THR A 184 -12.95 5.03 -19.12
CA THR A 184 -14.35 5.43 -19.36
C THR A 184 -14.90 6.30 -18.23
N GLU A 185 -15.99 7.03 -18.50
CA GLU A 185 -16.72 7.80 -17.49
C GLU A 185 -17.13 6.90 -16.31
N GLY A 186 -16.86 7.31 -15.08
CA GLY A 186 -17.02 6.50 -13.87
C GLY A 186 -15.81 5.62 -13.49
N ASP A 187 -14.94 5.28 -14.46
CA ASP A 187 -13.70 4.50 -14.25
C ASP A 187 -12.42 5.22 -14.71
N GLY A 188 -12.49 6.55 -14.80
CA GLY A 188 -11.35 7.42 -15.06
C GLY A 188 -10.37 7.44 -13.88
N VAL A 189 -9.12 7.77 -14.19
CA VAL A 189 -8.05 7.94 -13.21
C VAL A 189 -8.45 9.02 -12.22
N SER A 190 -8.18 8.76 -10.94
CA SER A 190 -8.23 9.80 -9.92
C SER A 190 -7.11 9.58 -8.93
N PHE A 191 -6.86 10.61 -8.14
CA PHE A 191 -5.74 10.67 -7.23
C PHE A 191 -6.21 11.07 -5.84
N ILE A 192 -5.42 10.69 -4.84
CA ILE A 192 -5.52 11.25 -3.50
C ILE A 192 -4.31 12.19 -3.36
N LEU A 193 -4.62 13.47 -3.21
CA LEU A 193 -3.65 14.51 -2.92
C LEU A 193 -3.59 14.70 -1.40
N ARG A 194 -2.38 14.67 -0.84
CA ARG A 194 -2.16 14.83 0.59
C ARG A 194 -1.24 15.99 0.85
N ASN A 195 -1.67 16.85 1.77
CA ASN A 195 -0.76 17.74 2.44
C ASN A 195 -0.01 16.93 3.50
N ARG A 196 1.30 16.87 3.34
CA ARG A 196 2.20 16.22 4.27
C ARG A 196 2.82 17.21 5.23
N SER A 197 2.71 18.52 5.06
CA SER A 197 3.25 19.51 6.00
C SER A 197 2.37 19.71 7.24
N SER A 198 2.96 20.38 8.23
CA SER A 198 2.31 20.87 9.46
C SER A 198 1.58 22.20 9.26
N GLU A 199 1.59 22.76 8.05
CA GLU A 199 0.96 24.03 7.72
C GLU A 199 -0.11 23.84 6.65
N ARG A 200 -1.08 24.74 6.59
CA ARG A 200 -2.06 24.75 5.50
C ARG A 200 -1.35 25.11 4.20
N ILE A 201 -1.61 24.33 3.15
CA ILE A 201 -1.11 24.61 1.80
C ILE A 201 -2.26 25.14 0.96
N ARG A 202 -2.09 26.37 0.45
CA ARG A 202 -3.01 26.98 -0.51
C ARG A 202 -2.24 27.53 -1.71
N ARG A 203 -2.15 26.74 -2.78
CA ARG A 203 -1.46 27.10 -4.03
C ARG A 203 -1.91 26.25 -5.22
N PRO A 204 -1.72 26.70 -6.47
CA PRO A 204 -1.78 25.80 -7.61
C PRO A 204 -0.69 24.73 -7.54
N ALA A 205 -1.01 23.52 -8.02
CA ALA A 205 -0.05 22.43 -8.20
C ALA A 205 -0.22 21.77 -9.58
N SER A 206 0.88 21.19 -10.08
CA SER A 206 0.92 20.50 -11.37
C SER A 206 1.71 19.20 -11.22
N PHE A 207 1.14 18.11 -11.71
CA PHE A 207 1.73 16.77 -11.64
C PHE A 207 1.90 16.21 -13.04
N ASN A 208 3.14 15.92 -13.43
CA ASN A 208 3.50 15.44 -14.75
C ASN A 208 3.64 13.92 -14.72
N PHE A 209 3.08 13.28 -15.75
CA PHE A 209 3.17 11.85 -15.96
C PHE A 209 3.67 11.60 -17.36
N THR A 210 4.66 10.72 -17.49
CA THR A 210 5.22 10.32 -18.78
C THR A 210 4.93 8.84 -19.01
N ASN A 211 4.50 8.49 -20.22
CA ASN A 211 4.35 7.08 -20.59
C ASN A 211 5.63 6.54 -21.26
N LEU A 212 5.65 5.25 -21.60
CA LEU A 212 6.80 4.62 -22.26
C LEU A 212 7.10 5.17 -23.67
N TYR A 213 6.18 5.90 -24.27
CA TYR A 213 6.31 6.51 -25.59
C TYR A 213 6.76 7.97 -25.53
N GLY A 214 6.92 8.53 -24.32
CA GLY A 214 7.26 9.93 -24.11
C GLY A 214 6.07 10.89 -24.17
N ASP A 215 4.83 10.38 -24.26
CA ASP A 215 3.65 11.25 -24.12
C ASP A 215 3.60 11.79 -22.69
N VAL A 216 3.23 13.07 -22.56
CA VAL A 216 3.11 13.75 -21.27
C VAL A 216 1.65 14.01 -20.97
N TYR A 217 1.24 13.65 -19.76
CA TYR A 217 -0.07 13.93 -19.19
C TYR A 217 0.10 14.77 -17.93
N VAL A 218 -0.60 15.90 -17.86
CA VAL A 218 -0.45 16.88 -16.79
C VAL A 218 -1.75 17.01 -16.01
N VAL A 219 -1.69 16.73 -14.71
CA VAL A 219 -2.79 16.95 -13.77
C VAL A 219 -2.56 18.29 -13.08
N ARG A 220 -3.44 19.26 -13.32
CA ARG A 220 -3.42 20.55 -12.66
C ARG A 220 -4.57 20.64 -11.65
N CYS A 221 -4.30 21.16 -10.46
CA CYS A 221 -5.34 21.40 -9.47
C CYS A 221 -5.01 22.60 -8.59
N GLN A 222 -6.05 23.24 -8.07
CA GLN A 222 -5.92 24.17 -6.95
C GLN A 222 -5.86 23.38 -5.65
N VAL A 223 -4.80 23.57 -4.88
CA VAL A 223 -4.64 22.93 -3.58
C VAL A 223 -5.12 23.89 -2.53
N ASP A 224 -6.05 23.43 -1.70
CA ASP A 224 -6.43 24.07 -0.45
C ASP A 224 -6.62 22.98 0.59
N LEU A 225 -5.52 22.62 1.25
CA LEU A 225 -5.49 21.55 2.22
C LEU A 225 -4.98 22.08 3.54
N GLU A 226 -5.75 21.88 4.61
CA GLU A 226 -5.27 22.09 5.97
C GLU A 226 -3.97 21.30 6.22
N ALA A 227 -3.23 21.67 7.26
CA ALA A 227 -2.10 20.91 7.75
C ALA A 227 -2.49 19.43 7.83
N CYS A 228 -1.70 18.54 7.22
CA CYS A 228 -2.05 17.13 7.22
C CYS A 228 -3.45 16.85 6.60
N GLY A 229 -3.90 17.62 5.62
CA GLY A 229 -5.16 17.38 4.90
C GLY A 229 -5.02 16.33 3.80
N GLU A 230 -6.15 15.76 3.35
CA GLU A 230 -6.21 15.01 2.10
C GLU A 230 -7.47 15.37 1.30
N SER A 231 -7.39 15.23 -0.02
CA SER A 231 -8.53 15.40 -0.92
C SER A 231 -8.44 14.43 -2.10
N VAL A 232 -9.58 14.15 -2.71
CA VAL A 232 -9.63 13.42 -3.96
C VAL A 232 -9.52 14.42 -5.11
N VAL A 233 -8.56 14.18 -6.00
CA VAL A 233 -8.40 14.92 -7.25
C VAL A 233 -8.90 14.05 -8.38
N VAL A 234 -9.98 14.50 -9.03
CA VAL A 234 -10.46 13.92 -10.29
C VAL A 234 -10.02 14.87 -11.41
N PRO A 235 -9.06 14.48 -12.26
CA PRO A 235 -8.62 15.31 -13.36
C PRO A 235 -9.75 15.59 -14.35
N GLU A 236 -9.76 16.79 -14.94
CA GLU A 236 -10.73 17.19 -15.96
C GLU A 236 -10.62 16.37 -17.25
N THR A 237 -9.40 15.97 -17.59
CA THR A 237 -9.11 15.14 -18.76
C THR A 237 -8.56 13.79 -18.34
N GLN A 238 -8.76 12.77 -19.16
CA GLN A 238 -8.08 11.50 -19.01
C GLN A 238 -6.78 11.51 -19.82
N PRO A 239 -5.77 10.70 -19.44
CA PRO A 239 -4.58 10.51 -20.23
C PRO A 239 -4.92 10.19 -21.70
N PRO A 240 -4.21 10.82 -22.65
CA PRO A 240 -4.60 10.81 -24.06
C PRO A 240 -4.43 9.45 -24.74
N THR A 241 -3.62 8.57 -24.16
CA THR A 241 -3.29 7.26 -24.71
C THR A 241 -3.36 6.16 -23.65
N LEU A 242 -3.71 4.95 -24.09
CA LEU A 242 -3.67 3.75 -23.28
C LEU A 242 -2.20 3.39 -22.96
N GLY A 243 -1.92 2.96 -21.74
CA GLY A 243 -0.58 2.55 -21.31
C GLY A 243 -0.31 2.77 -19.83
N ALA A 244 0.91 2.44 -19.40
CA ALA A 244 1.42 2.84 -18.08
C ALA A 244 1.89 4.28 -18.12
N TRP A 245 1.63 4.96 -17.02
CA TRP A 245 1.99 6.33 -16.76
C TRP A 245 2.82 6.38 -15.48
N TYR A 246 3.94 7.08 -15.56
CA TYR A 246 4.90 7.23 -14.47
C TYR A 246 4.99 8.71 -14.12
N GLY A 247 4.65 9.04 -12.88
CA GLY A 247 4.90 10.35 -12.30
C GLY A 247 6.31 10.39 -11.74
N GLU A 248 7.13 11.29 -12.28
CA GLU A 248 8.43 11.61 -11.69
C GLU A 248 8.31 12.91 -10.89
N PRO A 249 8.99 13.01 -9.73
CA PRO A 249 8.90 14.21 -8.92
C PRO A 249 9.67 15.33 -9.59
N ASP A 250 8.97 16.30 -10.18
CA ASP A 250 9.59 17.56 -10.62
C ASP A 250 9.87 18.49 -9.43
N GLN A 251 8.88 18.65 -8.55
CA GLN A 251 8.93 19.58 -7.41
C GLN A 251 8.11 19.16 -6.19
N ASP A 252 7.45 18.00 -6.12
CA ASP A 252 6.56 17.70 -4.98
C ASP A 252 6.73 16.26 -4.42
N GLY A 253 7.88 15.61 -4.65
CA GLY A 253 8.22 14.33 -4.03
C GLY A 253 7.30 13.14 -4.37
N TYR A 254 6.37 13.29 -5.32
CA TYR A 254 5.43 12.25 -5.70
C TYR A 254 6.02 11.28 -6.73
N ARG A 255 5.77 9.99 -6.52
CA ARG A 255 5.99 8.92 -7.51
C ARG A 255 4.71 8.11 -7.61
N ALA A 256 3.84 8.50 -8.53
CA ALA A 256 2.60 7.78 -8.78
C ALA A 256 2.71 6.99 -10.08
N LYS A 257 2.30 5.72 -10.06
CA LYS A 257 2.30 4.84 -11.24
C LYS A 257 0.92 4.25 -11.41
N PHE A 258 0.36 4.34 -12.60
CA PHE A 258 -0.94 3.76 -12.93
C PHE A 258 -0.95 3.29 -14.39
N ALA A 259 -1.94 2.50 -14.77
CA ALA A 259 -2.18 2.19 -16.17
C ALA A 259 -3.64 2.41 -16.56
N ILE A 260 -3.81 2.96 -17.77
CA ILE A 260 -5.08 2.93 -18.47
C ILE A 260 -5.01 1.86 -19.53
N VAL A 261 -5.67 0.74 -19.27
CA VAL A 261 -5.69 -0.42 -20.15
C VAL A 261 -7.14 -0.89 -20.29
N PRO A 262 -7.63 -1.12 -21.52
CA PRO A 262 -8.97 -1.63 -21.72
C PRO A 262 -9.06 -3.01 -21.05
N TYR A 263 -10.21 -3.29 -20.44
CA TYR A 263 -10.45 -4.64 -19.94
C TYR A 263 -10.38 -5.61 -21.11
N ASN A 264 -9.45 -6.55 -21.05
CA ASN A 264 -9.28 -7.57 -22.06
C ASN A 264 -9.94 -8.88 -21.64
N GLY A 265 -9.92 -9.18 -20.33
CA GLY A 265 -10.64 -10.30 -19.73
C GLY A 265 -10.21 -11.67 -20.25
N LEU A 266 -10.89 -12.70 -19.75
CA LEU A 266 -10.70 -14.09 -20.20
C LEU A 266 -11.81 -14.59 -21.12
N GLU A 267 -12.79 -13.74 -21.42
CA GLU A 267 -13.91 -14.06 -22.32
C GLU A 267 -13.62 -13.69 -23.77
N ARG A 268 -12.66 -12.80 -24.03
CA ARG A 268 -12.22 -12.45 -25.39
C ARG A 268 -11.33 -13.55 -25.97
N PRO A 269 -11.35 -13.80 -27.29
CA PRO A 269 -10.46 -14.76 -27.93
C PRO A 269 -9.01 -14.55 -27.50
N GLU A 270 -8.31 -15.64 -27.16
CA GLU A 270 -6.87 -15.58 -26.86
C GLU A 270 -6.19 -14.86 -28.01
N ASN A 271 -5.38 -13.84 -27.69
CA ASN A 271 -4.63 -13.14 -28.71
C ASN A 271 -3.65 -14.16 -29.32
N PRO A 272 -3.79 -14.53 -30.60
CA PRO A 272 -2.97 -15.58 -31.20
C PRO A 272 -1.48 -15.22 -31.26
N GLU A 273 -1.14 -13.93 -31.11
CA GLU A 273 0.25 -13.47 -30.99
C GLU A 273 0.82 -13.64 -29.56
N PHE A 274 0.00 -14.04 -28.59
CA PHE A 274 0.35 -14.17 -27.16
C PHE A 274 0.49 -15.64 -26.75
N GLY A 275 1.48 -16.33 -27.32
CA GLY A 275 1.78 -17.73 -27.01
C GLY A 275 2.68 -17.96 -25.78
N PHE A 276 3.08 -16.91 -25.05
CA PHE A 276 4.08 -17.00 -23.99
C PHE A 276 3.49 -16.77 -22.59
N ALA A 277 3.99 -17.56 -21.64
CA ALA A 277 3.70 -17.38 -20.23
C ALA A 277 4.54 -16.21 -19.68
N ILE A 278 3.97 -15.42 -18.77
CA ILE A 278 4.70 -14.33 -18.11
C ILE A 278 5.38 -14.86 -16.86
N ASP A 279 6.67 -14.57 -16.69
CA ASP A 279 7.37 -14.85 -15.44
C ASP A 279 6.75 -14.03 -14.29
N ASN A 280 6.25 -14.73 -13.29
CA ASN A 280 5.67 -14.14 -12.09
C ASN A 280 6.16 -14.91 -10.86
N HIS A 281 6.79 -14.17 -9.94
CA HIS A 281 7.34 -14.71 -8.71
C HIS A 281 6.43 -14.50 -7.50
N TRP A 282 5.28 -13.83 -7.67
CA TRP A 282 4.33 -13.55 -6.60
C TRP A 282 2.90 -13.78 -7.05
N ILE A 283 2.22 -14.77 -6.47
CA ILE A 283 0.82 -15.10 -6.78
C ILE A 283 -0.03 -14.77 -5.55
N ASN A 284 -0.92 -13.78 -5.71
CA ASN A 284 -1.89 -13.36 -4.70
C ASN A 284 -3.16 -12.85 -5.42
N PRO A 285 -4.28 -12.61 -4.70
CA PRO A 285 -5.53 -12.20 -5.33
C PRO A 285 -5.41 -10.95 -6.22
N ASN A 286 -4.62 -9.95 -5.82
CA ASN A 286 -4.44 -8.72 -6.59
C ASN A 286 -3.76 -9.00 -7.94
N VAL A 287 -2.70 -9.80 -7.90
CA VAL A 287 -1.96 -10.21 -9.11
C VAL A 287 -2.88 -10.99 -10.04
N VAL A 288 -3.69 -11.91 -9.51
CA VAL A 288 -4.66 -12.68 -10.31
C VAL A 288 -5.66 -11.77 -11.02
N GLU A 289 -6.21 -10.76 -10.33
CA GLU A 289 -7.11 -9.78 -10.94
C GLU A 289 -6.42 -8.93 -12.02
N ALA A 290 -5.15 -8.56 -11.81
CA ALA A 290 -4.33 -7.90 -12.84
C ALA A 290 -4.21 -8.75 -14.11
N LEU A 291 -3.87 -10.03 -13.92
CA LEU A 291 -3.67 -10.98 -15.00
C LEU A 291 -4.97 -11.15 -15.80
N LYS A 292 -6.11 -11.29 -15.12
CA LYS A 292 -7.44 -11.32 -15.75
C LYS A 292 -7.74 -10.05 -16.53
N HIS A 293 -7.53 -8.88 -15.93
CA HIS A 293 -7.79 -7.58 -16.57
C HIS A 293 -7.00 -7.45 -17.87
N ALA A 294 -5.73 -7.88 -17.86
CA ALA A 294 -4.85 -7.89 -19.03
C ALA A 294 -5.15 -9.02 -20.03
N GLY A 295 -5.96 -10.01 -19.67
CA GLY A 295 -6.26 -11.19 -20.49
C GLY A 295 -5.11 -12.20 -20.58
N ILE A 296 -4.30 -12.29 -19.53
CA ILE A 296 -3.17 -13.23 -19.44
C ILE A 296 -3.69 -14.60 -19.03
N ARG A 297 -3.42 -15.62 -19.85
CA ARG A 297 -3.91 -17.00 -19.68
C ARG A 297 -2.86 -18.00 -19.24
N ALA A 298 -1.60 -17.58 -19.14
CA ALA A 298 -0.51 -18.41 -18.68
C ALA A 298 0.56 -17.58 -17.97
N ILE A 299 1.06 -18.09 -16.85
CA ILE A 299 2.23 -17.56 -16.16
C ILE A 299 3.29 -18.65 -16.00
N ARG A 300 4.54 -18.21 -15.87
CA ARG A 300 5.65 -19.05 -15.43
C ARG A 300 6.05 -18.62 -14.03
N SER A 301 6.21 -19.56 -13.10
CA SER A 301 6.70 -19.30 -11.75
C SER A 301 7.95 -20.13 -11.51
N ILE A 302 8.74 -19.74 -10.52
CA ILE A 302 9.92 -20.48 -10.07
C ILE A 302 9.69 -20.98 -8.65
N VAL A 303 10.06 -22.22 -8.38
CA VAL A 303 10.07 -22.80 -7.03
C VAL A 303 11.42 -23.46 -6.77
N GLY A 304 12.05 -23.07 -5.66
CA GLY A 304 13.28 -23.69 -5.20
C GLY A 304 13.02 -25.05 -4.57
N TRP A 305 13.89 -26.02 -4.84
CA TRP A 305 13.86 -27.35 -4.21
C TRP A 305 13.79 -27.26 -2.69
N GLU A 306 14.52 -26.33 -2.09
CA GLU A 306 14.57 -26.10 -0.65
C GLU A 306 13.21 -25.72 -0.04
N ARG A 307 12.26 -25.26 -0.86
CA ARG A 307 10.90 -24.93 -0.41
C ARG A 307 9.94 -26.11 -0.50
N ILE A 308 10.17 -27.00 -1.47
CA ILE A 308 9.38 -28.23 -1.64
C ILE A 308 9.86 -29.31 -0.67
N HIS A 309 11.15 -29.30 -0.34
CA HIS A 309 11.81 -30.35 0.41
C HIS A 309 12.75 -29.76 1.48
N PRO A 310 12.22 -29.11 2.53
CA PRO A 310 13.00 -28.26 3.42
C PRO A 310 13.88 -29.00 4.42
N LYS A 311 13.51 -30.22 4.87
CA LYS A 311 14.22 -30.92 5.95
C LYS A 311 14.68 -32.35 5.64
N GLY A 312 14.50 -32.85 4.41
CA GLY A 312 14.97 -34.17 3.99
C GLY A 312 13.86 -35.08 3.47
N ALA A 313 14.21 -36.33 3.12
CA ALA A 313 13.46 -37.26 2.26
C ALA A 313 11.94 -37.35 2.50
N ASP A 314 11.52 -37.24 3.75
CA ASP A 314 10.13 -37.43 4.18
C ASP A 314 9.35 -36.12 4.42
N ASP A 315 9.99 -34.95 4.30
CA ASP A 315 9.38 -33.64 4.54
C ASP A 315 9.05 -32.93 3.22
N TRP A 316 7.84 -33.16 2.72
CA TRP A 316 7.31 -32.52 1.51
C TRP A 316 6.40 -31.34 1.85
N ASN A 317 6.68 -30.17 1.29
CA ASN A 317 5.91 -28.95 1.47
C ASN A 317 5.33 -28.48 0.12
N LEU A 318 4.14 -28.98 -0.19
CA LEU A 318 3.40 -28.65 -1.42
C LEU A 318 2.26 -27.65 -1.20
N ASP A 319 1.89 -27.35 0.06
CA ASP A 319 0.75 -26.50 0.39
C ASP A 319 0.82 -25.11 -0.26
N ALA A 320 2.02 -24.51 -0.26
CA ALA A 320 2.25 -23.22 -0.88
C ALA A 320 2.10 -23.27 -2.41
N MET A 321 2.42 -24.41 -3.04
CA MET A 321 2.23 -24.63 -4.48
C MET A 321 0.75 -24.85 -4.81
N ASP A 322 0.09 -25.72 -4.06
CA ASP A 322 -1.32 -26.05 -4.24
C ASP A 322 -2.23 -24.84 -4.06
N SER A 323 -1.95 -24.01 -3.05
CA SER A 323 -2.70 -22.77 -2.82
C SER A 323 -2.59 -21.80 -4.00
N ARG A 324 -1.38 -21.64 -4.57
CA ARG A 324 -1.14 -20.80 -5.75
C ARG A 324 -1.83 -21.37 -7.00
N LEU A 325 -1.71 -22.68 -7.21
CA LEU A 325 -2.33 -23.39 -8.33
C LEU A 325 -3.86 -23.23 -8.29
N LYS A 326 -4.50 -23.54 -7.15
CA LYS A 326 -5.95 -23.39 -6.95
C LYS A 326 -6.45 -21.98 -7.28
N MET A 327 -5.71 -20.96 -6.86
CA MET A 327 -6.06 -19.56 -7.11
C MET A 327 -6.03 -19.21 -8.60
N LEU A 328 -5.02 -19.71 -9.33
CA LEU A 328 -4.85 -19.47 -10.76
C LEU A 328 -5.84 -20.29 -11.61
N GLU A 329 -6.08 -21.54 -11.24
CA GLU A 329 -7.06 -22.41 -11.90
C GLU A 329 -8.49 -21.86 -11.75
N ALA A 330 -8.86 -21.43 -10.55
CA ALA A 330 -10.15 -20.76 -10.31
C ALA A 330 -10.29 -19.48 -11.15
N ALA A 331 -9.16 -18.87 -11.52
CA ALA A 331 -9.10 -17.73 -12.41
C ALA A 331 -8.97 -18.09 -13.89
N GLY A 332 -8.91 -19.36 -14.29
CA GLY A 332 -8.71 -19.76 -15.69
C GLY A 332 -7.31 -19.44 -16.25
N ILE A 333 -6.30 -19.31 -15.37
CA ILE A 333 -4.91 -18.98 -15.72
C ILE A 333 -4.05 -20.22 -15.53
N ARG A 334 -3.34 -20.64 -16.58
CA ARG A 334 -2.42 -21.78 -16.51
C ARG A 334 -1.13 -21.40 -15.79
N MET A 335 -0.64 -22.29 -14.94
CA MET A 335 0.66 -22.15 -14.29
C MET A 335 1.67 -23.11 -14.92
N ARG A 336 2.84 -22.58 -15.29
CA ARG A 336 4.03 -23.37 -15.63
C ARG A 336 5.07 -23.14 -14.54
N GLU A 337 5.35 -24.14 -13.72
CA GLU A 337 6.37 -23.98 -12.67
C GLU A 337 7.72 -24.54 -13.11
N THR A 338 8.77 -23.77 -12.87
CA THR A 338 10.16 -24.20 -13.07
C THR A 338 10.75 -24.54 -11.72
N LEU A 339 11.07 -25.82 -11.52
CA LEU A 339 11.83 -26.28 -10.36
C LEU A 339 13.30 -25.86 -10.52
N VAL A 340 13.85 -25.21 -9.51
CA VAL A 340 15.24 -24.72 -9.50
C VAL A 340 15.95 -25.09 -8.20
N PHE A 341 17.26 -24.86 -8.14
CA PHE A 341 18.08 -25.14 -6.95
C PHE A 341 18.03 -26.59 -6.48
N THR A 342 17.84 -27.54 -7.40
CA THR A 342 17.87 -28.98 -7.08
C THR A 342 19.22 -29.38 -6.49
N PRO A 343 19.26 -30.31 -5.53
CA PRO A 343 20.49 -30.92 -5.06
C PRO A 343 21.24 -31.51 -6.26
N LYS A 344 22.58 -31.48 -6.18
CA LYS A 344 23.43 -32.10 -7.20
C LYS A 344 23.40 -33.61 -7.12
#